data_AF-A0A8F3AIX6-F1
#
_entry.id   AF-A0A8F3AIX6-F1
#
_cell.length_a   1.000
_cell.length_b   1.000
_cell.length_c   1.000
_cell.angle_alpha   90.00
_cell.angle_beta   90.00
_cell.angle_gamma   90.00
#
_symmetry.space_group_name_H-M   'P 1'
#
loop_
_entity.id
_entity.type
_entity.pdbx_description
1 polymer ?
#
loop_
_entity_poly.entity_id
_entity_poly.type
_entity_poly.pdbx_seq_one_letter_code
_entity_poly.pdbx_strand_id
1 'polypeptide(L)'
;MRKEVRPADWQPPDPPMVNPPKHTQFHLPQQNFPISIMLAIGDAILRIVNFVFLVIALGLTGSLAATTVWQNNPQVNFGVFAAAFGILFSSIYGVLAYLIAALAWPVILFIFDFLNCVFTFAAATAIAAGIRCHSCTNQSYLDDNNITQGSTARCRKAQASTAFLYFSFFIFLASAVFSGISMSKGGIFGGSTRSRGVGVPSVSQV
;
A
#
# COMPACT_ATOMS: atom_id res chain seq x y z
N MET A 1 -23.87 3.93 -100.96
CA MET A 1 -23.63 4.63 -99.68
C MET A 1 -24.11 3.74 -98.54
N ARG A 2 -23.22 2.88 -98.02
CA ARG A 2 -23.50 2.02 -96.87
C ARG A 2 -22.99 2.77 -95.64
N LYS A 3 -23.91 3.22 -94.78
CA LYS A 3 -23.62 4.01 -93.59
C LYS A 3 -22.84 3.16 -92.59
N GLU A 4 -21.67 3.66 -92.22
CA GLU A 4 -20.81 3.14 -91.17
C GLU A 4 -21.40 3.62 -89.83
N VAL A 5 -22.03 2.71 -89.10
CA VAL A 5 -22.55 2.97 -87.75
C VAL A 5 -21.58 2.30 -86.80
N ARG A 6 -20.73 3.08 -86.15
CA ARG A 6 -19.99 2.68 -84.95
C ARG A 6 -20.88 2.92 -83.73
N PRO A 7 -21.21 1.87 -82.97
CA PRO A 7 -21.53 2.01 -81.55
C PRO A 7 -20.63 1.04 -80.75
N ALA A 8 -20.15 1.32 -79.56
CA ALA A 8 -20.14 2.48 -78.68
C ALA A 8 -19.01 2.16 -77.68
N ASP A 9 -18.36 3.17 -77.10
CA ASP A 9 -17.42 3.00 -76.00
C ASP A 9 -18.08 2.18 -74.88
N TRP A 10 -17.69 0.92 -74.76
CA TRP A 10 -18.05 0.09 -73.62
C TRP A 10 -16.97 0.28 -72.56
N GLN A 11 -17.19 1.20 -71.64
CA GLN A 11 -16.42 1.28 -70.41
C GLN A 11 -17.03 0.31 -69.39
N PRO A 12 -16.23 -0.61 -68.81
CA PRO A 12 -16.73 -1.51 -67.77
C PRO A 12 -17.27 -0.69 -66.58
N PRO A 13 -18.33 -1.16 -65.93
CA PRO A 13 -18.82 -0.53 -64.72
C PRO A 13 -17.72 -0.55 -63.64
N ASP A 14 -17.46 0.60 -63.02
CA ASP A 14 -16.53 0.71 -61.91
C ASP A 14 -16.92 -0.27 -60.80
N PRO A 15 -15.96 -1.01 -60.21
CA PRO A 15 -16.25 -1.91 -59.11
C PRO A 15 -16.86 -1.12 -57.94
N PRO A 16 -17.80 -1.72 -57.20
CA PRO A 16 -18.40 -1.04 -56.06
C PRO A 16 -17.30 -0.63 -55.08
N MET A 17 -17.25 0.65 -54.75
CA MET A 17 -16.40 1.18 -53.68
C MET A 17 -16.85 0.55 -52.37
N VAL A 18 -16.22 -0.57 -52.02
CA VAL A 18 -16.28 -1.13 -50.67
C VAL A 18 -15.64 -0.06 -49.78
N ASN A 19 -16.50 0.67 -49.06
CA ASN A 19 -16.05 1.55 -48.00
C ASN A 19 -15.15 0.72 -47.08
N PRO A 20 -13.88 1.13 -46.84
CA PRO A 20 -13.04 0.43 -45.90
C PRO A 20 -13.80 0.39 -44.57
N PRO A 21 -13.79 -0.75 -43.86
CA PRO A 21 -14.41 -0.83 -42.55
C PRO A 21 -13.86 0.33 -41.74
N LYS A 22 -14.74 1.15 -41.15
CA LYS A 22 -14.34 2.17 -40.19
C LYS A 22 -13.44 1.42 -39.22
N HIS A 23 -12.14 1.72 -39.25
CA HIS A 23 -11.21 1.22 -38.26
C HIS A 23 -11.76 1.79 -36.96
N THR A 24 -12.58 1.00 -36.29
CA THR A 24 -12.87 1.13 -34.89
C THR A 24 -11.50 1.13 -34.28
N GLN A 25 -11.01 2.34 -34.00
CA GLN A 25 -9.81 2.58 -33.23
C GLN A 25 -10.09 1.88 -31.92
N PHE A 26 -9.68 0.61 -31.86
CA PHE A 26 -9.60 -0.15 -30.65
C PHE A 26 -8.51 0.57 -29.88
N HIS A 27 -8.92 1.61 -29.17
CA HIS A 27 -8.14 2.22 -28.12
C HIS A 27 -7.95 1.11 -27.10
N LEU A 28 -6.93 0.29 -27.33
CA LEU A 28 -6.19 -0.35 -26.27
C LEU A 28 -5.99 0.74 -25.23
N PRO A 29 -6.41 0.56 -23.96
CA PRO A 29 -5.98 1.44 -22.89
C PRO A 29 -4.49 1.17 -22.63
N GLN A 30 -3.66 1.50 -23.61
CA GLN A 30 -2.22 1.36 -23.58
C GLN A 30 -1.62 2.73 -23.33
N GLN A 31 -1.85 3.25 -22.13
CA GLN A 31 -1.08 4.40 -21.69
C GLN A 31 -0.76 4.49 -20.19
N ASN A 32 -1.12 3.50 -19.36
CA ASN A 32 -0.71 3.50 -17.93
C ASN A 32 -0.25 2.13 -17.39
N PHE A 33 -0.08 1.11 -18.23
CA PHE A 33 0.14 -0.27 -17.77
C PHE A 33 1.42 -0.49 -16.92
N PRO A 34 2.60 0.09 -17.22
CA PRO A 34 3.80 -0.17 -16.40
C PRO A 34 3.78 0.62 -15.09
N ILE A 35 3.27 1.86 -15.09
CA ILE A 35 3.35 2.75 -13.93
C ILE A 35 2.39 2.28 -12.84
N SER A 36 1.16 1.91 -13.19
CA SER A 36 0.19 1.41 -12.20
C SER A 36 0.58 0.04 -11.63
N ILE A 37 1.20 -0.83 -12.44
CA ILE A 37 1.77 -2.10 -11.97
C ILE A 37 2.99 -1.86 -11.06
N MET A 38 3.93 -0.98 -11.44
CA MET A 38 5.06 -0.62 -10.58
C MET A 38 4.63 0.02 -9.27
N LEU A 39 3.59 0.86 -9.28
CA LEU A 39 3.04 1.49 -8.08
C LEU A 39 2.38 0.43 -7.16
N ALA A 40 1.61 -0.49 -7.74
CA ALA A 40 0.96 -1.57 -6.99
C ALA A 40 1.96 -2.56 -6.39
N ILE A 41 3.01 -2.91 -7.14
CA ILE A 41 4.11 -3.74 -6.65
C ILE A 41 4.89 -2.99 -5.56
N GLY A 42 5.13 -1.70 -5.75
CA GLY A 42 5.77 -0.85 -4.75
C GLY A 42 5.01 -0.82 -3.42
N ASP A 43 3.70 -0.63 -3.46
CA ASP A 43 2.85 -0.67 -2.25
C ASP A 43 2.86 -2.05 -1.57
N ALA A 44 2.80 -3.13 -2.36
CA ALA A 44 2.85 -4.49 -1.82
C ALA A 44 4.19 -4.78 -1.13
N ILE A 45 5.31 -4.38 -1.74
CA ILE A 45 6.65 -4.54 -1.14
C ILE A 45 6.75 -3.70 0.14
N LEU A 46 6.31 -2.44 0.12
CA LEU A 46 6.31 -1.57 1.30
C LEU A 46 5.51 -2.20 2.45
N ARG A 47 4.34 -2.79 2.17
CA ARG A 47 3.52 -3.51 3.16
C ARG A 47 4.24 -4.73 3.73
N ILE A 48 4.91 -5.54 2.91
CA ILE A 48 5.65 -6.73 3.36
C ILE A 48 6.85 -6.32 4.23
N VAL A 49 7.63 -5.35 3.78
CA VAL A 49 8.79 -4.85 4.53
C VAL A 49 8.33 -4.24 5.86
N ASN A 50 7.23 -3.48 5.84
CA ASN A 50 6.68 -2.91 7.05
C ASN A 50 6.14 -3.96 8.03
N PHE A 51 5.55 -5.04 7.51
CA PHE A 51 5.13 -6.18 8.33
C PHE A 51 6.32 -6.79 9.09
N VAL A 52 7.48 -6.96 8.42
CA VAL A 52 8.70 -7.46 9.08
C VAL A 52 9.15 -6.51 10.20
N PHE A 53 9.19 -5.20 9.94
CA PHE A 53 9.57 -4.22 10.95
C PHE A 53 8.60 -4.18 12.14
N LEU A 54 7.29 -4.28 11.90
CA LEU A 54 6.29 -4.33 12.95
C LEU A 54 6.40 -5.60 13.80
N VAL A 55 6.68 -6.76 13.20
CA VAL A 55 6.89 -8.02 13.94
C VAL A 55 8.14 -7.92 14.84
N ILE A 56 9.23 -7.35 14.31
CA ILE A 56 10.44 -7.11 15.10
C ILE A 56 10.15 -6.12 16.24
N ALA A 57 9.47 -5.01 15.95
CA ALA A 57 9.10 -4.02 16.95
C ALA A 57 8.22 -4.64 18.04
N LEU A 58 7.19 -5.41 17.67
CA LEU A 58 6.29 -6.11 18.60
C LEU A 58 7.06 -7.09 19.49
N GLY A 59 7.99 -7.87 18.92
CA GLY A 59 8.81 -8.82 19.67
C GLY A 59 9.72 -8.11 20.67
N LEU A 60 10.33 -6.98 20.28
CA LEU A 60 11.18 -6.19 21.15
C LEU A 60 10.38 -5.50 22.27
N THR A 61 9.29 -4.80 21.94
CA THR A 61 8.43 -4.13 22.93
C THR A 61 7.71 -5.14 23.82
N GLY A 62 7.33 -6.30 23.28
CA GLY A 62 6.70 -7.39 24.02
C GLY A 62 7.68 -8.05 25.01
N SER A 63 8.93 -8.30 24.59
CA SER A 63 9.98 -8.76 25.50
C SER A 63 10.27 -7.74 26.61
N LEU A 64 10.17 -6.45 26.31
CA LEU A 64 10.36 -5.38 27.28
C LEU A 64 9.20 -5.33 28.30
N ALA A 65 7.95 -5.48 27.83
CA ALA A 65 6.76 -5.55 28.68
C ALA A 65 6.70 -6.85 29.52
N ALA A 66 7.16 -7.97 29.00
CA ALA A 66 7.16 -9.25 29.73
C ALA A 66 8.22 -9.30 30.84
N THR A 67 9.25 -8.46 30.75
CA THR A 67 10.38 -8.48 31.69
C THR A 67 10.33 -7.33 32.69
N THR A 68 9.27 -6.55 32.81
CA THR A 68 9.17 -5.50 33.84
C THR A 68 9.18 -6.09 35.26
N VAL A 69 10.08 -5.58 36.11
CA VAL A 69 10.32 -6.08 37.48
C VAL A 69 9.68 -5.19 38.55
N TRP A 70 9.85 -3.87 38.44
CA TRP A 70 9.48 -2.94 39.53
C TRP A 70 8.27 -2.05 39.20
N GLN A 71 8.11 -1.63 37.94
CA GLN A 71 6.98 -0.78 37.53
C GLN A 71 6.51 -1.11 36.11
N ASN A 72 5.18 -1.10 35.93
CA ASN A 72 4.56 -1.17 34.62
C ASN A 72 4.69 0.18 33.92
N ASN A 73 5.27 0.19 32.72
CA ASN A 73 5.37 1.42 31.93
C ASN A 73 4.24 1.48 30.88
N PRO A 74 3.31 2.45 30.96
CA PRO A 74 2.21 2.58 29.99
C PRO A 74 2.69 2.89 28.57
N GLN A 75 3.86 3.51 28.39
CA GLN A 75 4.44 3.82 27.08
C GLN A 75 4.80 2.55 26.31
N VAL A 76 5.38 1.56 27.01
CA VAL A 76 5.76 0.26 26.40
C VAL A 76 4.50 -0.53 26.05
N ASN A 77 3.49 -0.53 26.93
CA ASN A 77 2.21 -1.19 26.67
C ASN A 77 1.48 -0.60 25.45
N PHE A 78 1.49 0.73 25.32
CA PHE A 78 0.98 1.38 24.11
C PHE A 78 1.78 1.00 22.86
N GLY A 79 3.11 0.86 22.97
CA GLY A 79 3.95 0.37 21.88
C GLY A 79 3.60 -1.06 21.42
N VAL A 80 3.33 -1.97 22.36
CA VAL A 80 2.84 -3.33 22.06
C VAL A 80 1.49 -3.28 21.36
N PHE A 81 0.55 -2.46 21.85
CA PHE A 81 -0.75 -2.25 21.22
C PHE A 81 -0.61 -1.71 19.78
N ALA A 82 0.17 -0.66 19.57
CA ALA A 82 0.35 -0.03 18.27
C ALA A 82 0.97 -1.00 17.26
N ALA A 83 1.96 -1.80 17.67
CA ALA A 83 2.58 -2.80 16.81
C ALA A 83 1.62 -3.96 16.48
N ALA A 84 0.84 -4.44 17.46
CA ALA A 84 -0.17 -5.49 17.24
C ALA A 84 -1.30 -5.01 16.32
N PHE A 85 -1.79 -3.78 16.52
CA PHE A 85 -2.77 -3.13 15.66
C PHE A 85 -2.20 -2.97 14.23
N GLY A 86 -0.96 -2.50 14.10
CA GLY A 86 -0.20 -2.45 12.85
C GLY A 86 -0.23 -3.77 12.08
N ILE A 87 0.12 -4.87 12.75
CA ILE A 87 0.14 -6.20 12.12
C ILE A 87 -1.27 -6.65 11.70
N LEU A 88 -2.26 -6.48 12.59
CA LEU A 88 -3.63 -6.91 12.33
C LEU A 88 -4.22 -6.19 11.12
N PHE A 89 -4.17 -4.87 11.11
CA PHE A 89 -4.80 -4.06 10.07
C PHE A 89 -3.95 -3.97 8.80
N SER A 90 -2.61 -3.96 8.88
CA SER A 90 -1.77 -3.95 7.68
C SER A 90 -1.75 -5.30 6.98
N SER A 91 -1.69 -6.42 7.72
CA SER A 91 -1.47 -7.76 7.15
C SER A 91 -2.78 -8.52 6.92
N ILE A 92 -3.65 -8.60 7.93
CA ILE A 92 -4.90 -9.37 7.80
C ILE A 92 -5.88 -8.65 6.87
N TYR A 93 -6.05 -7.33 7.03
CA TYR A 93 -6.94 -6.59 6.15
C TYR A 93 -6.39 -6.51 4.71
N GLY A 94 -5.07 -6.45 4.56
CA GLY A 94 -4.39 -6.57 3.26
C GLY A 94 -4.75 -7.87 2.53
N VAL A 95 -4.68 -9.01 3.22
CA VAL A 95 -5.03 -10.33 2.66
C VAL A 95 -6.54 -10.49 2.41
N LEU A 96 -7.39 -10.01 3.33
CA LEU A 96 -8.85 -10.08 3.17
C LEU A 96 -9.34 -9.27 1.96
N ALA A 97 -8.71 -8.15 1.64
CA ALA A 97 -9.01 -7.35 0.45
C ALA A 97 -8.69 -8.08 -0.87
N TYR A 98 -7.85 -9.12 -0.83
CA TYR A 98 -7.62 -10.01 -1.98
C TYR A 98 -8.70 -11.08 -2.14
N LEU A 99 -9.22 -11.62 -1.03
CA LEU A 99 -10.19 -12.72 -1.05
C LEU A 99 -11.63 -12.24 -1.32
N ILE A 100 -12.01 -11.07 -0.80
CA ILE A 100 -13.39 -10.59 -0.85
C ILE A 100 -13.43 -9.24 -1.58
N ALA A 101 -13.87 -9.27 -2.84
CA ALA A 101 -13.96 -8.07 -3.67
C ALA A 101 -14.91 -6.99 -3.10
N ALA A 102 -15.92 -7.41 -2.32
CA ALA A 102 -16.87 -6.52 -1.66
C ALA A 102 -16.27 -5.73 -0.49
N LEU A 103 -15.18 -6.22 0.12
CA LEU A 103 -14.51 -5.57 1.25
C LEU A 103 -13.34 -4.67 0.81
N ALA A 104 -13.03 -4.64 -0.49
CA ALA A 104 -11.95 -3.83 -1.05
C ALA A 104 -12.37 -2.35 -1.23
N TRP A 105 -12.84 -1.73 -0.15
CA TRP A 105 -13.15 -0.30 -0.14
C TRP A 105 -11.86 0.50 0.08
N PRO A 106 -11.39 1.27 -0.92
CA PRO A 106 -10.10 1.97 -0.85
C PRO A 106 -10.05 3.01 0.28
N VAL A 107 -11.20 3.59 0.63
CA VAL A 107 -11.32 4.56 1.73
C VAL A 107 -11.01 3.91 3.09
N ILE A 108 -11.49 2.70 3.34
CA ILE A 108 -11.26 2.01 4.62
C ILE A 108 -9.78 1.63 4.75
N LEU A 109 -9.16 1.17 3.65
CA LEU A 109 -7.73 0.88 3.59
C LEU A 109 -6.90 2.13 3.92
N PHE A 110 -7.24 3.27 3.35
CA PHE A 110 -6.56 4.53 3.60
C PHE A 110 -6.68 4.98 5.07
N ILE A 111 -7.88 4.85 5.65
CA ILE A 111 -8.12 5.17 7.06
C ILE A 111 -7.25 4.28 7.96
N PHE A 112 -7.20 2.97 7.70
CA PHE A 112 -6.35 2.08 8.48
C PHE A 112 -4.87 2.40 8.34
N ASP A 113 -4.40 2.73 7.14
CA ASP A 113 -3.01 3.14 6.91
C ASP A 113 -2.66 4.42 7.69
N PHE A 114 -3.57 5.39 7.69
CA PHE A 114 -3.42 6.63 8.45
C PHE A 114 -3.43 6.38 9.97
N LEU A 115 -4.37 5.57 10.50
CA LEU A 115 -4.40 5.22 11.91
C LEU A 115 -3.13 4.48 12.34
N ASN A 116 -2.65 3.54 11.52
CA ASN A 116 -1.39 2.84 11.76
C ASN A 116 -0.20 3.79 11.79
N CYS A 117 -0.16 4.76 10.88
CA CYS A 117 0.86 5.82 10.86
C CYS A 117 0.85 6.62 12.18
N VAL A 118 -0.33 7.10 12.62
CA VAL A 118 -0.47 7.89 13.85
C VAL A 118 -0.09 7.08 15.10
N PHE A 119 -0.55 5.83 15.20
CA PHE A 119 -0.25 4.99 16.37
C PHE A 119 1.21 4.58 16.45
N THR A 120 1.83 4.21 15.33
CA THR A 120 3.27 3.88 15.30
C THR A 120 4.13 5.10 15.63
N PHE A 121 3.75 6.29 15.15
CA PHE A 121 4.41 7.55 15.52
C PHE A 121 4.30 7.88 17.01
N ALA A 122 3.08 7.79 17.55
CA ALA A 122 2.83 8.04 18.96
C ALA A 122 3.57 7.04 19.85
N ALA A 123 3.62 5.76 19.46
CA ALA A 123 4.36 4.72 20.17
C ALA A 123 5.87 4.97 20.15
N ALA A 124 6.42 5.31 18.98
CA ALA A 124 7.83 5.66 18.83
C ALA A 124 8.20 6.85 19.73
N THR A 125 7.38 7.90 19.71
CA THR A 125 7.60 9.12 20.50
C THR A 125 7.47 8.86 22.00
N ALA A 126 6.49 8.05 22.42
CA ALA A 126 6.29 7.70 23.81
C ALA A 126 7.48 6.91 24.38
N ILE A 127 8.00 5.93 23.64
CA ILE A 127 9.17 5.16 24.07
C ILE A 127 10.44 6.03 24.01
N ALA A 128 10.60 6.85 22.96
CA ALA A 128 11.73 7.78 22.83
C ALA A 128 11.80 8.77 24.01
N ALA A 129 10.66 9.33 24.40
CA ALA A 129 10.56 10.24 25.55
C ALA A 129 10.85 9.54 26.88
N GLY A 130 10.48 8.25 27.01
CA GLY A 130 10.79 7.43 28.18
C GLY A 130 12.27 7.08 28.31
N ILE A 131 12.93 6.72 27.20
CA ILE A 131 14.36 6.37 27.24
C ILE A 131 15.29 7.59 27.21
N ARG A 132 14.90 8.73 26.63
CA ARG A 132 15.77 9.94 26.50
C ARG A 132 17.15 9.68 25.85
N CYS A 133 17.31 8.54 25.16
CA CYS A 133 18.47 8.14 24.35
C CYS A 133 19.84 8.41 24.98
N HIS A 134 20.10 7.87 26.17
CA HIS A 134 21.42 7.97 26.80
C HIS A 134 22.31 6.75 26.55
N SER A 135 23.59 6.84 26.90
CA SER A 135 24.52 5.71 26.80
C SER A 135 24.10 4.57 27.74
N CYS A 136 23.87 3.39 27.17
CA CYS A 136 23.56 2.17 27.92
C CYS A 136 24.74 1.62 28.75
N THR A 137 25.88 2.30 28.80
CA THR A 137 27.04 1.94 29.65
C THR A 137 27.07 2.67 30.98
N ASN A 138 26.23 3.69 31.18
CA ASN A 138 26.17 4.44 32.43
C ASN A 138 25.16 3.79 33.38
N GLN A 139 25.65 3.20 34.48
CA GLN A 139 24.81 2.46 35.43
C GLN A 139 23.82 3.36 36.18
N SER A 140 24.20 4.60 36.53
CA SER A 140 23.26 5.55 37.17
C SER A 140 22.05 5.83 36.26
N TYR A 141 22.28 6.02 34.96
CA TYR A 141 21.17 6.17 34.00
C TYR A 141 20.29 4.92 33.92
N LEU A 142 20.88 3.72 34.00
CA LEU A 142 20.11 2.48 33.94
C LEU A 142 19.22 2.30 35.17
N ASP A 143 19.73 2.68 36.35
CA ASP A 143 19.05 2.54 37.64
C ASP A 143 17.98 3.62 37.85
N ASP A 144 18.22 4.85 37.37
CA ASP A 144 17.26 5.98 37.47
C ASP A 144 16.08 5.89 36.47
N ASN A 145 16.22 5.10 35.40
CA ASN A 145 15.21 5.04 34.34
C ASN A 145 14.28 3.81 34.47
N ASN A 146 12.97 4.06 34.50
CA ASN A 146 11.95 3.03 34.71
C ASN A 146 11.79 2.04 33.55
N ILE A 147 12.27 2.37 32.34
CA ILE A 147 12.23 1.49 31.16
C ILE A 147 13.42 0.52 31.16
N THR A 148 14.60 0.97 31.58
CA THR A 148 15.83 0.18 31.52
C THR A 148 16.02 -0.70 32.75
N GLN A 149 15.51 -0.29 33.91
CA GLN A 149 15.47 -1.08 35.16
C GLN A 149 16.82 -1.74 35.47
N GLY A 150 17.89 -0.95 35.45
CA GLY A 150 19.27 -1.38 35.77
C GLY A 150 19.95 -2.26 34.72
N SER A 151 19.30 -2.58 33.59
CA SER A 151 19.82 -3.53 32.60
C SER A 151 20.26 -2.87 31.29
N THR A 152 21.53 -3.06 30.94
CA THR A 152 22.13 -2.67 29.66
C THR A 152 21.40 -3.30 28.46
N ALA A 153 20.95 -4.55 28.61
CA ALA A 153 20.23 -5.29 27.58
C ALA A 153 18.85 -4.69 27.29
N ARG A 154 18.12 -4.24 28.33
CA ARG A 154 16.83 -3.54 28.15
C ARG A 154 17.00 -2.20 27.45
N CYS A 155 18.04 -1.44 27.81
CA CYS A 155 18.36 -0.18 27.15
C CYS A 155 18.60 -0.35 25.64
N ARG A 156 19.40 -1.34 25.24
CA ARG A 156 19.65 -1.63 23.81
C ARG A 156 18.38 -2.07 23.09
N LYS A 157 17.56 -2.92 23.72
CA LYS A 157 16.27 -3.36 23.16
C LYS A 157 15.30 -2.18 22.95
N ALA A 158 15.21 -1.28 23.92
CA ALA A 158 14.32 -0.12 23.85
C ALA A 158 14.77 0.91 22.80
N GLN A 159 16.09 1.11 22.64
CA GLN A 159 16.62 1.93 21.55
C GLN A 159 16.35 1.29 20.18
N ALA A 160 16.59 -0.02 20.05
CA ALA A 160 16.31 -0.75 18.83
C ALA A 160 14.82 -0.70 18.47
N SER A 161 13.92 -0.92 19.44
CA SER A 161 12.48 -0.87 19.20
C SER A 161 12.02 0.52 18.75
N THR A 162 12.59 1.57 19.32
CA THR A 162 12.29 2.96 18.91
C THR A 162 12.67 3.20 17.45
N ALA A 163 13.85 2.74 17.03
CA ALA A 163 14.29 2.88 15.64
C ALA A 163 13.39 2.11 14.66
N PHE A 164 13.03 0.85 14.98
CA PHE A 164 12.13 0.07 14.14
C PHE A 164 10.73 0.68 14.02
N LEU A 165 10.18 1.23 15.11
CA LEU A 165 8.89 1.93 15.08
C LEU A 165 8.93 3.19 14.22
N TYR A 166 10.03 3.97 14.26
CA TYR A 166 10.19 5.12 13.36
C TYR A 166 10.31 4.71 11.90
N PHE A 167 11.04 3.62 11.58
CA PHE A 167 11.10 3.12 10.22
C PHE A 167 9.72 2.69 9.71
N SER A 168 8.96 1.94 10.52
CA SER A 168 7.58 1.59 10.19
C SER A 168 6.69 2.81 9.99
N PHE A 169 6.84 3.84 10.83
CA PHE A 169 6.11 5.11 10.68
C PHE A 169 6.39 5.75 9.33
N PHE A 170 7.66 5.89 8.92
CA PHE A 170 8.01 6.49 7.65
C PHE A 170 7.48 5.70 6.45
N ILE A 171 7.46 4.37 6.55
CA ILE A 171 6.89 3.52 5.50
C ILE A 171 5.38 3.73 5.39
N PHE A 172 4.65 3.71 6.51
CA PHE A 172 3.21 4.00 6.51
C PHE A 172 2.91 5.41 6.02
N LEU A 173 3.74 6.40 6.37
CA LEU A 173 3.59 7.76 5.89
C LEU A 173 3.78 7.83 4.37
N ALA A 174 4.84 7.20 3.84
CA ALA A 174 5.08 7.14 2.40
C ALA A 174 3.92 6.46 1.65
N SER A 175 3.47 5.30 2.14
CA SER A 175 2.30 4.59 1.59
C SER A 175 1.03 5.45 1.63
N ALA A 176 0.75 6.11 2.74
CA ALA A 176 -0.40 7.01 2.87
C ALA A 176 -0.33 8.21 1.91
N VAL A 177 0.85 8.82 1.73
CA VAL A 177 1.04 9.92 0.78
C VAL A 177 0.86 9.45 -0.66
N PHE A 178 1.46 8.32 -1.05
CA PHE A 178 1.31 7.78 -2.41
C PHE A 178 -0.13 7.39 -2.71
N SER A 179 -0.81 6.78 -1.74
CA SER A 179 -2.24 6.45 -1.84
C SER A 179 -3.09 7.72 -1.94
N GLY A 180 -2.84 8.73 -1.10
CA GLY A 180 -3.55 10.01 -1.12
C GLY A 180 -3.38 10.80 -2.43
N ILE A 181 -2.16 10.86 -2.97
CA ILE A 181 -1.90 11.49 -4.27
C ILE A 181 -2.64 10.74 -5.38
N SER A 182 -2.62 9.40 -5.35
CA SER A 182 -3.33 8.58 -6.34
C SER A 182 -4.84 8.80 -6.28
N MET A 183 -5.42 8.90 -5.08
CA MET A 183 -6.84 9.22 -4.88
C MET A 183 -7.19 10.65 -5.35
N SER A 184 -6.30 11.62 -5.14
CA SER A 184 -6.52 13.00 -5.57
C SER A 184 -6.51 13.16 -7.10
N LYS A 185 -5.73 12.35 -7.81
CA LYS A 185 -5.66 12.35 -9.29
C LYS A 185 -6.74 11.47 -9.94
N GLY A 186 -7.23 10.43 -9.25
CA GLY A 186 -8.24 9.48 -9.77
C GLY A 186 -9.69 9.75 -9.34
N GLY A 187 -9.91 10.70 -8.42
CA GLY A 187 -11.23 11.00 -7.85
C GLY A 187 -11.65 10.02 -6.75
N ILE A 188 -12.16 10.55 -5.64
CA ILE A 188 -12.61 9.82 -4.43
C ILE A 188 -13.74 8.80 -4.72
N PHE A 189 -14.46 8.98 -5.83
CA PHE A 189 -15.53 8.11 -6.32
C PHE A 189 -15.22 7.46 -7.68
N GLY A 190 -13.97 7.51 -8.14
CA GLY A 190 -13.53 6.81 -9.34
C GLY A 190 -13.61 5.31 -9.08
N GLY A 191 -14.75 4.71 -9.41
CA GLY A 191 -15.03 3.30 -9.17
C GLY A 191 -13.84 2.45 -9.57
N SER A 192 -13.51 1.49 -8.71
CA SER A 192 -12.60 0.40 -9.00
C SER A 192 -13.00 -0.26 -10.32
N THR A 193 -12.51 0.25 -11.44
CA THR A 193 -12.19 -0.53 -12.61
C THR A 193 -10.87 -1.20 -12.30
N ARG A 194 -10.90 -2.09 -11.28
CA ARG A 194 -10.11 -3.31 -11.38
C ARG A 194 -10.59 -3.92 -12.68
N SER A 195 -9.82 -3.71 -13.74
CA SER A 195 -9.85 -4.51 -14.95
C SER A 195 -9.53 -5.94 -14.55
N ARG A 196 -10.50 -6.62 -13.92
CA ARG A 196 -10.64 -8.06 -14.02
C ARG A 196 -10.99 -8.27 -15.48
N GLY A 197 -9.94 -8.50 -16.28
CA GLY A 197 -10.08 -9.16 -17.56
C GLY A 197 -10.59 -10.57 -17.31
N VAL A 198 -11.88 -10.69 -17.01
CA VAL A 198 -12.64 -11.91 -17.21
C VAL A 198 -13.49 -11.58 -18.42
N GLY A 199 -12.91 -11.84 -19.60
CA GLY A 199 -13.64 -11.75 -20.85
C GLY A 199 -14.77 -12.75 -20.83
N VAL A 200 -15.96 -12.30 -20.45
CA VAL A 200 -17.20 -12.92 -20.88
C VAL A 200 -17.55 -12.29 -22.22
N PRO A 201 -17.38 -12.99 -23.35
CA PRO A 201 -17.82 -12.46 -24.63
C PRO A 201 -19.35 -12.37 -24.61
N SER A 202 -19.85 -11.14 -24.71
CA SER A 202 -21.23 -10.90 -25.14
C SER A 202 -21.33 -11.37 -26.58
N VAL A 203 -21.91 -12.55 -26.78
CA VAL A 203 -22.39 -12.97 -28.10
C VAL A 203 -23.63 -12.12 -28.36
N SER A 204 -23.42 -11.00 -29.05
CA SER A 204 -24.51 -10.19 -29.60
C SER A 204 -24.86 -10.70 -31.00
N GLN A 205 -26.16 -10.67 -31.26
CA GLN A 205 -26.89 -11.26 -32.37
C GLN A 205 -26.42 -10.79 -33.74
N VAL A 206 -26.40 -11.74 -34.68
CA VAL A 206 -26.86 -11.58 -36.08
C VAL A 206 -27.49 -12.88 -36.53
#